data_AF-A0A2M6X7I6-F1
#
_entry.id   AF-A0A2M6X7I6-F1
#
_cell.length_a   1.000
_cell.length_b   1.000
_cell.length_c   1.000
_cell.angle_alpha   90.00
_cell.angle_beta   90.00
_cell.angle_gamma   90.00
#
_symmetry.space_group_name_H-M   'P 1'
#
loop_
_entity.id
_entity.type
_entity.pdbx_description
1 polymer ?
#
loop_
_entity_poly.entity_id
_entity_poly.type
_entity_poly.pdbx_seq_one_letter_code
_entity_poly.pdbx_strand_id
1 'polypeptide(L)'
;MDYKKIDPALELMKDFGKITGGIPGLIDQMRQKSIFSESNVPQKFKILTAVVWAISARCEPCFKYYIHHAIKTGATEAELGEFLAIASTMGGCVGEMWALKAYKAFKEYSGDSSSNEAPSCCD
;
A
#
# COMPACT_ATOMS: atom_id res chain seq x y z
N MET A 1 1.38 14.00 5.08
CA MET A 1 0.40 13.13 4.40
C MET A 1 -0.91 13.36 5.10
N ASP A 2 -1.98 13.58 4.35
CA ASP A 2 -3.31 13.58 4.93
C ASP A 2 -3.75 12.12 5.12
N TYR A 3 -3.48 11.56 6.29
CA TYR A 3 -3.82 10.16 6.60
C TYR A 3 -5.33 9.89 6.47
N LYS A 4 -6.17 10.94 6.52
CA LYS A 4 -7.62 10.83 6.30
C LYS A 4 -7.97 10.39 4.89
N LYS A 5 -7.12 10.69 3.91
CA LYS A 5 -7.27 10.24 2.52
C LYS A 5 -6.94 8.76 2.34
N ILE A 6 -6.22 8.15 3.29
CA ILE A 6 -6.01 6.69 3.31
C ILE A 6 -7.26 6.03 3.84
N ASP A 7 -7.67 6.41 5.06
CA ASP A 7 -8.84 5.91 5.76
C ASP A 7 -9.23 6.88 6.89
N PRO A 8 -10.48 7.38 6.95
CA PRO A 8 -10.94 8.28 8.01
C PRO A 8 -10.81 7.71 9.43
N ALA A 9 -10.87 6.39 9.61
CA ALA A 9 -10.73 5.76 10.93
C ALA A 9 -9.36 6.00 11.57
N LEU A 10 -8.34 6.35 10.77
CA LEU A 10 -7.00 6.66 11.28
C LEU A 10 -6.97 7.88 12.21
N GLU A 11 -7.99 8.74 12.18
CA GLU A 11 -8.14 9.85 13.14
C GLU A 11 -8.25 9.36 14.59
N LEU A 12 -8.80 8.17 14.79
CA LEU A 12 -9.00 7.58 16.11
C LEU A 12 -7.74 6.89 16.64
N MET A 13 -6.64 6.82 15.88
CA MET A 13 -5.49 6.00 16.27
C MET A 13 -4.88 6.38 17.63
N LYS A 14 -4.91 7.67 17.99
CA LYS A 14 -4.42 8.12 19.29
C LYS A 14 -5.28 7.59 20.43
N ASP A 15 -6.60 7.65 20.28
CA ASP A 15 -7.54 7.18 21.30
C ASP A 15 -7.61 5.66 21.33
N PHE A 16 -7.57 5.00 20.16
CA PHE A 16 -7.40 3.56 20.04
C PHE A 16 -6.14 3.08 20.75
N GLY A 17 -5.03 3.80 20.61
CA GLY A 17 -3.79 3.53 21.34
C GLY A 17 -3.96 3.59 22.86
N LYS A 18 -4.76 4.52 23.40
CA LYS A 18 -5.02 4.60 24.85
C LYS A 18 -5.79 3.38 25.35
N ILE A 19 -6.85 2.98 24.65
CA ILE A 19 -7.71 1.86 25.08
C ILE A 19 -7.07 0.48 24.86
N THR A 20 -6.10 0.38 23.94
CA THR A 20 -5.37 -0.86 23.65
C THR A 20 -4.03 -0.96 24.39
N GLY A 21 -3.73 -0.06 25.34
CA GLY A 21 -2.49 -0.11 26.12
C GLY A 21 -1.23 0.17 25.30
N GLY A 22 -1.33 0.97 24.23
CA GLY A 22 -0.19 1.40 23.42
C GLY A 22 0.28 0.39 22.36
N ILE A 23 -0.41 -0.75 22.21
CA ILE A 23 -0.08 -1.79 21.22
C ILE A 23 0.13 -1.25 19.79
N PRO A 24 -0.71 -0.32 19.27
CA PRO A 24 -0.47 0.25 17.94
C PRO A 24 0.88 0.94 17.79
N GLY A 25 1.42 1.53 18.85
CA GLY A 25 2.75 2.13 18.86
C GLY A 25 3.86 1.07 18.74
N LEU A 26 3.70 -0.08 19.40
CA LEU A 26 4.64 -1.20 19.25
C LEU A 26 4.60 -1.80 17.84
N ILE A 27 3.40 -1.92 17.26
CA ILE A 27 3.24 -2.35 15.87
C ILE A 27 3.93 -1.36 14.92
N ASP A 28 3.82 -0.06 15.18
CA ASP A 28 4.52 0.93 14.39
C ASP A 28 6.04 0.79 14.47
N GLN A 29 6.59 0.60 15.68
CA GLN A 29 8.01 0.34 15.87
C GLN A 29 8.48 -0.92 15.12
N MET A 30 7.67 -1.98 15.09
CA MET A 30 7.96 -3.18 14.30
C MET A 30 8.00 -2.86 12.80
N ARG A 31 7.06 -2.06 12.27
CA ARG A 31 7.09 -1.60 10.86
C ARG A 31 8.34 -0.77 10.57
N GLN A 32 8.68 0.19 11.42
CA GLN A 32 9.89 1.00 11.26
C GLN A 32 11.15 0.15 11.19
N LYS A 33 11.26 -0.84 12.09
CA LYS A 33 12.45 -1.70 12.17
C LYS A 33 12.54 -2.72 11.05
N SER A 34 11.42 -3.31 10.62
CA SER A 34 11.44 -4.43 9.65
C SER A 34 11.32 -3.97 8.20
N ILE A 35 10.43 -3.02 7.92
CA ILE A 35 10.06 -2.59 6.56
C ILE A 35 10.82 -1.34 6.16
N PHE A 36 10.80 -0.32 7.03
CA PHE A 36 11.35 1.00 6.71
C PHE A 36 12.84 1.17 7.05
N SER A 37 13.53 0.14 7.51
CA SER A 37 14.98 0.21 7.72
C SER A 37 15.74 -0.22 6.47
N GLU A 38 16.78 0.54 6.10
CA GLU A 38 17.75 0.09 5.11
C GLU A 38 18.66 -1.00 5.67
N SER A 39 18.93 -2.02 4.87
CA SER A 39 19.76 -3.18 5.23
C SER A 39 20.16 -3.96 3.96
N ASN A 40 20.38 -5.27 4.06
CA ASN A 40 20.77 -6.13 2.95
C ASN A 40 19.75 -6.13 1.79
N VAL A 41 18.46 -6.03 2.12
CA VAL A 41 17.41 -5.79 1.13
C VAL A 41 17.12 -4.29 1.13
N PRO A 42 17.24 -3.59 -0.02
CA PRO A 42 16.88 -2.19 -0.12
C PRO A 42 15.46 -1.92 0.38
N GLN A 43 15.28 -0.83 1.12
CA GLN A 43 14.01 -0.47 1.76
C GLN A 43 12.83 -0.46 0.78
N LYS A 44 13.03 0.05 -0.45
CA LYS A 44 11.97 0.10 -1.47
C LYS A 44 11.35 -1.27 -1.76
N PHE A 45 12.15 -2.33 -1.81
CA PHE A 45 11.66 -3.68 -2.10
C PHE A 45 10.93 -4.30 -0.91
N LYS A 46 11.34 -3.96 0.32
CA LYS A 46 10.58 -4.35 1.52
C LYS A 46 9.21 -3.69 1.56
N ILE A 47 9.12 -2.42 1.17
CA ILE A 47 7.85 -1.70 1.09
C ILE A 47 6.96 -2.29 -0.01
N LEU A 48 7.50 -2.56 -1.20
CA LEU A 48 6.76 -3.22 -2.28
C LEU A 48 6.26 -4.62 -1.88
N THR A 49 7.07 -5.37 -1.12
CA THR A 49 6.62 -6.65 -0.53
C THR A 49 5.47 -6.45 0.45
N ALA A 50 5.50 -5.39 1.27
CA ALA A 50 4.40 -5.05 2.17
C ALA A 50 3.12 -4.66 1.41
N VAL A 51 3.22 -4.05 0.22
CA VAL A 51 2.08 -3.83 -0.68
C VAL A 51 1.45 -5.16 -1.10
N VAL A 52 2.25 -6.13 -1.55
CA VAL A 52 1.76 -7.47 -1.95
C VAL A 52 1.05 -8.18 -0.79
N TRP A 53 1.63 -8.14 0.41
CA TRP A 53 0.99 -8.72 1.59
C TRP A 53 -0.32 -8.03 1.94
N ALA A 54 -0.37 -6.69 1.88
CA ALA A 54 -1.59 -5.92 2.12
C ALA A 54 -2.70 -6.24 1.11
N ILE A 55 -2.35 -6.46 -0.17
CA ILE A 55 -3.27 -6.93 -1.21
C ILE A 55 -3.79 -8.33 -0.87
N SER A 56 -2.91 -9.26 -0.51
CA SER A 56 -3.28 -10.63 -0.12
C SER A 56 -4.25 -10.63 1.08
N ALA A 57 -4.00 -9.76 2.06
CA ALA A 57 -4.86 -9.56 3.23
C ALA A 57 -6.12 -8.73 2.94
N ARG A 58 -6.29 -8.21 1.71
CA ARG A 58 -7.42 -7.35 1.29
C ARG A 58 -7.59 -6.10 2.16
N CYS A 59 -6.48 -5.58 2.69
CA CYS A 59 -6.48 -4.41 3.55
C CYS A 59 -6.28 -3.14 2.72
N GLU A 60 -7.38 -2.47 2.37
CA GLU A 60 -7.37 -1.23 1.58
C GLU A 60 -6.48 -0.11 2.17
N PRO A 61 -6.65 0.28 3.44
CA PRO A 61 -5.78 1.28 4.05
C PRO A 61 -4.30 0.86 4.07
N CYS A 62 -4.02 -0.43 4.22
CA CYS A 62 -2.65 -0.93 4.31
C CYS A 62 -1.90 -0.76 2.99
N PHE A 63 -2.48 -1.19 1.85
CA PHE A 63 -1.76 -1.05 0.58
C PHE A 63 -1.64 0.43 0.19
N LYS A 64 -2.66 1.27 0.45
CA LYS A 64 -2.58 2.72 0.21
C LYS A 64 -1.43 3.35 1.00
N TYR A 65 -1.31 2.98 2.28
CA TYR A 65 -0.20 3.41 3.12
C TYR A 65 1.16 3.00 2.54
N TYR A 66 1.36 1.73 2.19
CA TYR A 66 2.65 1.27 1.68
C TYR A 66 2.97 1.80 0.27
N ILE A 67 1.99 2.00 -0.60
CA ILE A 67 2.19 2.61 -1.92
C ILE A 67 2.72 4.03 -1.79
N HIS A 68 2.12 4.84 -0.91
CA HIS A 68 2.60 6.19 -0.65
C HIS A 68 4.06 6.20 -0.18
N HIS A 69 4.44 5.24 0.67
CA HIS A 69 5.82 5.08 1.09
C HIS A 69 6.73 4.56 -0.04
N ALA A 70 6.26 3.66 -0.90
CA ALA A 70 7.02 3.16 -2.04
C ALA A 70 7.41 4.30 -3.00
N ILE A 71 6.45 5.17 -3.33
CA ILE A 71 6.68 6.35 -4.17
C ILE A 71 7.77 7.25 -3.56
N LYS A 72 7.72 7.49 -2.25
CA LYS A 72 8.74 8.29 -1.54
C LYS A 72 10.14 7.68 -1.57
N THR A 73 10.24 6.36 -1.68
CA THR A 73 11.53 5.66 -1.84
C THR A 73 12.02 5.61 -3.29
N GLY A 74 11.30 6.24 -4.23
CA GLY A 74 11.64 6.24 -5.65
C GLY A 74 11.27 4.94 -6.37
N ALA A 75 10.33 4.16 -5.82
CA ALA A 75 9.81 2.99 -6.52
C ALA A 75 9.10 3.44 -7.81
N THR A 76 9.46 2.82 -8.91
CA THR A 76 8.91 3.14 -10.24
C THR A 76 7.59 2.42 -10.50
N GLU A 77 6.82 2.92 -11.47
CA GLU A 77 5.59 2.25 -11.92
C GLU A 77 5.88 0.84 -12.44
N ALA A 78 7.01 0.65 -13.15
CA ALA A 78 7.44 -0.65 -13.66
C ALA A 78 7.76 -1.63 -12.52
N GLU A 79 8.52 -1.20 -11.52
CA GLU A 79 8.79 -2.02 -10.33
C GLU A 79 7.50 -2.38 -9.58
N LEU A 80 6.58 -1.43 -9.40
CA LEU A 80 5.28 -1.73 -8.80
C LEU A 80 4.53 -2.78 -9.62
N GLY A 81 4.49 -2.64 -10.95
CA GLY A 81 3.84 -3.56 -11.87
C GLY A 81 4.29 -5.01 -11.70
N GLU A 82 5.60 -5.26 -11.54
CA GLU A 82 6.13 -6.61 -11.29
C GLU A 82 5.60 -7.21 -9.97
N PHE A 83 5.51 -6.42 -8.90
CA PHE A 83 4.97 -6.88 -7.62
C PHE A 83 3.44 -7.07 -7.68
N LEU A 84 2.72 -6.22 -8.42
CA LEU A 84 1.28 -6.39 -8.64
C LEU A 84 0.99 -7.66 -9.45
N ALA A 85 1.82 -8.00 -10.44
CA ALA A 85 1.70 -9.25 -11.17
C ALA A 85 1.83 -10.46 -10.23
N ILE A 86 2.80 -10.44 -9.30
CA ILE A 86 2.91 -11.49 -8.26
C ILE A 86 1.64 -11.57 -7.42
N ALA A 87 1.09 -10.44 -6.96
CA ALA A 87 -0.13 -10.41 -6.15
C ALA A 87 -1.34 -10.99 -6.91
N SER A 88 -1.48 -10.66 -8.20
CA SER A 88 -2.51 -11.20 -9.09
C SER A 88 -2.33 -12.70 -9.31
N THR A 89 -1.13 -13.16 -9.65
CA THR A 89 -0.83 -14.58 -9.89
C THR A 89 -1.13 -15.44 -8.66
N MET A 90 -0.71 -15.00 -7.48
CA MET A 90 -0.90 -15.75 -6.23
C MET A 90 -2.33 -15.65 -5.69
N GLY A 91 -3.02 -14.54 -5.95
CA GLY A 91 -4.38 -14.29 -5.44
C GLY A 91 -5.52 -14.61 -6.41
N GLY A 92 -5.21 -14.99 -7.66
CA GLY A 92 -6.19 -15.17 -8.73
C GLY A 92 -7.02 -13.91 -9.00
N CYS A 93 -8.27 -14.07 -9.43
CA CYS A 93 -9.17 -12.96 -9.73
C CYS A 93 -9.35 -11.99 -8.54
N VAL A 94 -9.28 -12.48 -7.31
CA VAL A 94 -9.37 -11.60 -6.13
C VAL A 94 -8.09 -10.79 -5.96
N GLY A 95 -6.93 -11.43 -6.10
CA GLY A 95 -5.64 -10.74 -6.08
C GLY A 95 -5.57 -9.64 -7.15
N GLU A 96 -6.03 -9.94 -8.36
CA GLU A 96 -6.10 -9.02 -9.48
C GLU A 96 -6.93 -7.77 -9.18
N MET A 97 -8.15 -7.93 -8.65
CA MET A 97 -9.00 -6.78 -8.32
C MET A 97 -8.40 -5.88 -7.23
N TRP A 98 -7.72 -6.46 -6.25
CA TRP A 98 -7.05 -5.69 -5.21
C TRP A 98 -5.75 -5.06 -5.70
N ALA A 99 -5.02 -5.72 -6.61
CA ALA A 99 -3.86 -5.17 -7.30
C ALA A 99 -4.23 -3.98 -8.19
N LEU A 100 -5.37 -4.03 -8.89
CA LEU A 100 -5.89 -2.91 -9.67
C LEU A 100 -6.21 -1.68 -8.79
N LYS A 101 -6.83 -1.89 -7.61
CA LYS A 101 -7.06 -0.81 -6.64
C LYS A 101 -5.75 -0.22 -6.11
N ALA A 102 -4.75 -1.07 -5.85
CA ALA A 102 -3.42 -0.63 -5.49
C ALA A 102 -2.80 0.24 -6.60
N TYR A 103 -2.84 -0.22 -7.85
CA TYR A 103 -2.37 0.55 -9.00
C TYR A 103 -3.06 1.92 -9.12
N LYS A 104 -4.39 1.97 -8.94
CA LYS A 104 -5.14 3.23 -8.90
C LYS A 104 -4.61 4.19 -7.83
N ALA A 105 -4.37 3.69 -6.61
CA ALA A 105 -3.81 4.51 -5.54
C ALA A 105 -2.41 5.04 -5.87
N PHE A 106 -1.58 4.26 -6.58
CA PHE A 106 -0.28 4.72 -7.06
C PHE A 106 -0.43 5.89 -8.04
N LYS A 107 -1.32 5.78 -9.03
CA LYS A 107 -1.56 6.87 -10.01
C LYS A 107 -2.06 8.15 -9.32
N GLU A 108 -3.01 8.04 -8.40
CA GLU A 108 -3.52 9.17 -7.61
C GLU A 108 -2.41 9.87 -6.81
N TYR A 109 -1.47 9.12 -6.24
CA TYR A 109 -0.38 9.69 -5.42
C TYR A 109 0.81 10.19 -6.25
N SER A 110 1.01 9.66 -7.44
CA SER A 110 2.05 10.12 -8.39
C SER A 110 1.62 11.36 -9.18
N GLY A 111 0.38 11.83 -9.03
CA GLY A 111 -0.14 13.01 -9.75
C GLY A 111 -0.60 12.71 -11.18
N ASP A 112 -0.62 11.44 -11.58
CA ASP A 112 -1.09 10.97 -12.87
C ASP A 112 -2.60 10.74 -12.78
N SER A 113 -3.39 11.77 -13.07
CA SER A 113 -4.85 11.69 -13.13
C SER A 113 -5.34 11.15 -14.48
N SER A 114 -4.71 10.11 -15.02
CA SER A 114 -5.12 9.50 -16.29
C SER A 114 -6.18 8.41 -16.07
N SER A 115 -7.44 8.81 -15.98
CA SER A 115 -8.57 8.15 -16.66
C SER A 115 -9.90 8.76 -16.22
N ASN A 116 -10.36 9.77 -16.96
CA ASN A 116 -11.77 10.18 -16.99
C ASN A 116 -12.52 9.49 -18.15
N GLU A 117 -11.92 8.45 -18.76
CA GLU A 117 -12.62 7.61 -19.73
C GLU A 117 -13.36 6.49 -19.00
N ALA A 118 -14.64 6.34 -19.36
CA ALA A 118 -15.48 5.27 -18.87
C ALA A 118 -14.83 3.91 -19.16
N PRO A 119 -14.93 2.93 -18.24
CA PRO A 119 -14.41 1.60 -18.52
C PRO A 119 -15.10 1.03 -19.78
N SER A 120 -14.34 0.88 -20.86
CA SER A 120 -14.72 0.03 -21.99
C SER A 120 -14.44 -1.41 -21.57
N CYS A 121 -15.49 -2.22 -21.44
CA CYS A 121 -15.36 -3.63 -21.08
C CYS A 121 -14.77 -4.51 -22.21
N CYS A 122 -14.45 -3.96 -23.39
CA CYS A 122 -14.22 -4.74 -24.61
C CYS A 122 -13.20 -4.13 -25.59
N ASP A 123 -11.99 -3.79 -25.14
CA ASP A 123 -10.85 -3.56 -26.05
C ASP A 123 -9.70 -4.53 -25.76
#